data_AF-X0PGD3-F1
#
_entry.id   AF-X0PGD3-F1
#
_cell.length_a   1.000
_cell.length_b   1.000
_cell.length_c   1.000
_cell.angle_alpha   90.00
_cell.angle_beta   90.00
_cell.angle_gamma   90.00
#
_symmetry.space_group_name_H-M   'P 1'
#
loop_
_entity.id
_entity.type
_entity.pdbx_description
1 polymer ?
#
loop_
_entity_poly.entity_id
_entity_poly.type
_entity_poly.pdbx_seq_one_letter_code
_entity_poly.pdbx_strand_id
1 'polypeptide(L)'
;MDQPNDILAFGYANANADLGYPLTLVPIKRVGSNHNDKQLTTGVISSASAIRNSLKKDRVQLAEKFVPKASQHLINTDSMITWEQFWPLLRFELIEAPIGQLQKIYQMTEGIEYRLKQAAIEAKTFPEFLHLVKTKRYTYTRIQRLCCYVLLHATAAEMLLNPQYIRLLGCTGLGRRYLNQIKRSLKLPMISKVNQETVATLVGLDFKAGMLTEMTNGRHQDFYKHPIILEN
;
A
#
# COMPACT_ATOMS: atom_id res chain seq x y z
N MET A 1 -15.07 2.21 -18.99
CA MET A 1 -15.01 2.62 -17.56
C MET A 1 -13.56 2.93 -17.29
N ASP A 2 -13.18 4.20 -17.40
CA ASP A 2 -11.78 4.55 -17.63
C ASP A 2 -11.19 5.35 -16.45
N GLN A 3 -12.03 5.76 -15.49
CA GLN A 3 -11.59 6.44 -14.27
C GLN A 3 -11.29 5.44 -13.15
N PRO A 4 -10.18 5.60 -12.41
CA PRO A 4 -9.79 4.68 -11.35
C PRO A 4 -10.86 4.46 -10.28
N ASN A 5 -11.59 5.51 -9.89
CA ASN A 5 -12.65 5.39 -8.88
C ASN A 5 -13.87 4.60 -9.39
N ASP A 6 -14.18 4.68 -10.68
CA ASP A 6 -15.28 3.92 -11.27
C ASP A 6 -14.93 2.43 -11.36
N ILE A 7 -13.67 2.13 -11.72
CA ILE A 7 -13.14 0.75 -11.72
C ILE A 7 -13.20 0.16 -10.30
N LEU A 8 -12.84 0.94 -9.27
CA LEU A 8 -12.96 0.51 -7.88
C LEU A 8 -14.41 0.33 -7.45
N ALA A 9 -15.30 1.26 -7.81
CA ALA A 9 -16.72 1.17 -7.50
C ALA A 9 -17.36 -0.07 -8.11
N PHE A 10 -17.00 -0.41 -9.35
CA PHE A 10 -17.42 -1.66 -9.98
C PHE A 10 -16.87 -2.89 -9.25
N GLY A 11 -15.60 -2.86 -8.84
CA GLY A 11 -15.02 -3.93 -8.02
C GLY A 11 -15.74 -4.11 -6.68
N TYR A 12 -16.12 -3.02 -6.01
CA TYR A 12 -16.95 -3.07 -4.80
C TYR A 12 -18.33 -3.63 -5.08
N ALA A 13 -18.98 -3.22 -6.18
CA ALA A 13 -20.29 -3.71 -6.55
C ALA A 13 -20.30 -5.23 -6.83
N ASN A 14 -19.28 -5.74 -7.54
CA ASN A 14 -19.13 -7.17 -7.78
C ASN A 14 -18.94 -7.94 -6.48
N ALA A 15 -17.99 -7.51 -5.64
CA ALA A 15 -17.74 -8.17 -4.36
C ALA A 15 -18.99 -8.12 -3.45
N ASN A 16 -19.75 -7.02 -3.48
CA ASN A 16 -20.99 -6.86 -2.72
C ASN A 16 -22.14 -7.75 -3.23
N ALA A 17 -22.20 -7.99 -4.54
CA ALA A 17 -23.17 -8.91 -5.14
C ALA A 17 -22.94 -10.36 -4.71
N ASP A 18 -21.68 -10.74 -4.47
CA ASP A 18 -21.29 -12.07 -3.99
C ASP A 18 -21.49 -12.23 -2.47
N LEU A 19 -21.82 -11.15 -1.73
CA LEU A 19 -22.11 -11.25 -0.31
C LEU A 19 -23.49 -11.86 -0.08
N GLY A 20 -23.57 -12.82 0.85
CA GLY A 20 -24.86 -13.37 1.31
C GLY A 20 -25.76 -12.34 2.02
N TYR A 21 -25.23 -11.15 2.34
CA TYR A 21 -26.00 -10.00 2.81
C TYR A 21 -25.43 -8.71 2.20
N PRO A 22 -25.89 -8.31 1.00
CA PRO A 22 -25.37 -7.14 0.30
C PRO A 22 -25.57 -5.86 1.11
N LEU A 23 -24.54 -5.02 1.10
CA LEU A 23 -24.56 -3.68 1.67
C LEU A 23 -25.22 -2.68 0.72
N THR A 24 -25.78 -1.60 1.28
CA THR A 24 -26.24 -0.46 0.49
C THR A 24 -25.05 0.36 0.02
N LEU A 25 -24.84 0.42 -1.30
CA LEU A 25 -23.79 1.24 -1.92
C LEU A 25 -24.28 2.67 -2.10
N VAL A 26 -23.56 3.64 -1.52
CA VAL A 26 -23.91 5.07 -1.58
C VAL A 26 -22.81 5.84 -2.29
N PRO A 27 -22.95 6.15 -3.60
CA PRO A 27 -21.95 6.92 -4.32
C PRO A 27 -22.03 8.40 -3.93
N ILE A 28 -20.86 9.04 -3.82
CA ILE A 28 -20.74 10.49 -3.65
C ILE A 28 -19.95 11.09 -4.80
N LYS A 29 -20.35 12.27 -5.25
CA LYS A 29 -19.63 12.97 -6.33
C LYS A 29 -18.29 13.48 -5.81
N ARG A 30 -17.20 13.11 -6.49
CA ARG A 30 -15.86 13.65 -6.20
C ARG A 30 -15.80 15.13 -6.55
N VAL A 31 -15.24 15.93 -5.65
CA VAL A 31 -14.95 17.37 -5.83
C VAL A 31 -13.44 17.58 -5.77
N GLY A 32 -12.89 18.44 -6.63
CA GLY A 32 -11.44 18.74 -6.71
C GLY A 32 -10.76 18.21 -7.99
N SER A 33 -9.42 18.20 -8.03
CA SER A 33 -8.67 17.78 -9.23
C SER A 33 -8.92 16.35 -9.68
N ASN A 34 -8.73 16.16 -10.99
CA ASN A 34 -8.61 14.86 -11.63
C ASN A 34 -7.48 14.04 -11.00
N HIS A 35 -7.65 12.71 -10.99
CA HIS A 35 -6.76 11.77 -10.31
C HIS A 35 -5.28 11.85 -10.78
N ASN A 36 -5.04 12.38 -11.99
CA ASN A 36 -3.74 12.43 -12.64
C ASN A 36 -3.03 13.79 -12.62
N ASP A 37 -3.62 14.82 -12.01
CA ASP A 37 -2.91 16.11 -11.90
C ASP A 37 -1.74 15.97 -10.92
N LYS A 38 -0.52 16.18 -11.44
CA LYS A 38 0.72 16.21 -10.66
C LYS A 38 0.96 17.57 -10.01
N GLN A 39 0.15 18.57 -10.32
CA GLN A 39 0.22 19.91 -9.77
C GLN A 39 -0.91 20.14 -8.78
N LEU A 40 -0.63 20.96 -7.77
CA LEU A 40 -1.65 21.36 -6.80
C LEU A 40 -2.69 22.25 -7.49
N THR A 41 -3.95 22.07 -7.12
CA THR A 41 -5.05 22.85 -7.67
C THR A 41 -5.09 24.25 -7.10
N THR A 42 -5.81 25.15 -7.78
CA THR A 42 -6.24 26.43 -7.22
C THR A 42 -7.48 26.32 -6.31
N GLY A 43 -8.20 25.18 -6.36
CA GLY A 43 -9.37 24.91 -5.53
C GLY A 43 -9.05 24.43 -4.11
N VAL A 44 -10.06 23.98 -3.37
CA VAL A 44 -9.93 23.56 -1.95
C VAL A 44 -9.37 22.14 -1.79
N ILE A 45 -9.60 21.25 -2.77
CA ILE A 45 -9.23 19.84 -2.69
C ILE A 45 -8.28 19.48 -3.85
N SER A 46 -7.08 19.02 -3.48
CA SER A 46 -6.06 18.56 -4.42
C SER A 46 -5.88 17.04 -4.36
N SER A 47 -5.32 16.45 -5.42
CA SER A 47 -5.08 15.00 -5.49
C SER A 47 -3.97 14.59 -4.52
N ALA A 48 -4.07 13.38 -3.96
CA ALA A 48 -3.01 12.84 -3.10
C ALA A 48 -1.65 12.74 -3.84
N SER A 49 -1.67 12.51 -5.15
CA SER A 49 -0.49 12.49 -6.00
C SER A 49 0.18 13.87 -6.12
N ALA A 50 -0.61 14.93 -6.29
CA ALA A 50 -0.11 16.31 -6.31
C ALA A 50 0.46 16.73 -4.96
N ILE A 51 -0.22 16.38 -3.85
CA ILE A 51 0.25 16.63 -2.48
C ILE A 51 1.61 15.96 -2.27
N ARG A 52 1.74 14.65 -2.55
CA ARG A 52 3.03 13.94 -2.44
C ARG A 52 4.12 14.54 -3.33
N ASN A 53 3.79 14.99 -4.55
CA ASN A 53 4.75 15.64 -5.44
C ASN A 53 5.21 17.00 -4.89
N SER A 54 4.32 17.75 -4.24
CA SER A 54 4.68 19.00 -3.55
C SER A 54 5.63 18.72 -2.39
N LEU A 55 5.34 17.71 -1.57
CA LEU A 55 6.20 17.27 -0.46
C LEU A 55 7.59 16.85 -0.95
N LYS A 56 7.67 16.06 -2.03
CA LYS A 56 8.96 15.65 -2.65
C LYS A 56 9.81 16.80 -3.19
N LYS A 57 9.21 17.97 -3.44
CA LYS A 57 9.90 19.17 -3.94
C LYS A 57 10.17 20.18 -2.81
N ASP A 58 10.10 19.72 -1.56
CA ASP A 58 10.27 20.53 -0.35
C ASP A 58 9.30 21.73 -0.26
N ARG A 59 8.11 21.60 -0.87
CA ARG A 59 7.04 22.60 -0.83
C ARG A 59 5.98 22.20 0.20
N VAL A 60 6.41 22.03 1.44
CA VAL A 60 5.57 21.53 2.56
C VAL A 60 4.43 22.50 2.86
N GLN A 61 4.72 23.80 3.02
CA GLN A 61 3.72 24.81 3.38
C GLN A 61 2.60 24.94 2.33
N LEU A 62 2.90 24.59 1.06
CA LEU A 62 1.91 24.59 0.01
C LEU A 62 1.03 23.34 0.07
N ALA A 63 1.60 22.18 0.40
CA ALA A 63 0.88 20.92 0.58
C ALA A 63 -0.06 20.95 1.79
N GLU A 64 0.36 21.59 2.89
CA GLU A 64 -0.41 21.71 4.14
C GLU A 64 -1.78 22.37 3.96
N LYS A 65 -1.92 23.26 2.98
CA LYS A 65 -3.19 23.93 2.65
C LYS A 65 -4.29 22.98 2.18
N PHE A 66 -3.91 21.77 1.75
CA PHE A 66 -4.83 20.78 1.17
C PHE A 66 -5.10 19.59 2.09
N VAL A 67 -4.61 19.64 3.34
CA VAL A 67 -4.79 18.54 4.30
C VAL A 67 -5.29 19.07 5.66
N PRO A 68 -6.00 18.26 6.45
CA PRO A 68 -6.42 18.63 7.81
C PRO A 68 -5.24 18.90 8.74
N LYS A 69 -5.44 19.69 9.81
CA LYS A 69 -4.42 20.01 10.83
C LYS A 69 -3.71 18.78 11.39
N ALA A 70 -4.44 17.69 11.66
CA ALA A 70 -3.86 16.44 12.14
C ALA A 70 -2.84 15.85 11.13
N SER A 71 -3.12 15.96 9.84
CA SER A 71 -2.20 15.54 8.78
C SER A 71 -1.01 16.48 8.63
N GLN A 72 -1.18 17.79 8.85
CA GLN A 72 -0.06 18.76 8.83
C GLN A 72 0.97 18.39 9.91
N HIS A 73 0.51 18.08 11.11
CA HIS A 73 1.39 17.64 12.19
C HIS A 73 2.22 16.41 11.77
N LEU A 74 1.55 15.37 11.25
CA LEU A 74 2.23 14.15 10.80
C LEU A 74 3.22 14.41 9.65
N ILE A 75 2.88 15.28 8.70
CA ILE A 75 3.79 15.65 7.61
C ILE A 75 5.07 16.29 8.13
N ASN A 76 5.00 17.08 9.21
CA ASN A 76 6.17 17.75 9.79
C ASN A 76 6.98 16.87 10.73
N THR A 77 6.37 15.87 11.35
CA THR A 77 7.06 14.96 12.29
C THR A 77 7.60 13.71 11.63
N ASP A 78 7.07 13.32 10.47
CA ASP A 78 7.36 12.05 9.83
C ASP A 78 8.10 12.20 8.52
N SER A 79 9.12 11.36 8.33
CA SER A 79 9.86 11.31 7.08
C SER A 79 9.04 10.63 5.99
N MET A 80 9.02 11.25 4.81
CA MET A 80 8.37 10.67 3.65
C MET A 80 9.14 9.42 3.19
N ILE A 81 8.43 8.29 3.10
CA ILE A 81 8.97 7.07 2.50
C ILE A 81 8.74 7.12 0.99
N THR A 82 9.80 6.87 0.24
CA THR A 82 9.77 6.87 -1.22
C THR A 82 10.48 5.63 -1.77
N TRP A 83 10.52 5.47 -3.09
CA TRP A 83 11.13 4.28 -3.70
C TRP A 83 12.65 4.31 -3.62
N GLU A 84 13.22 5.49 -3.42
CA GLU A 84 14.64 5.76 -3.27
C GLU A 84 15.23 5.00 -2.07
N GLN A 85 14.48 4.85 -0.97
CA GLN A 85 14.91 4.05 0.20
C GLN A 85 14.87 2.54 -0.08
N PHE A 86 13.93 2.07 -0.90
CA PHE A 86 13.82 0.65 -1.24
C PHE A 86 14.69 0.22 -2.42
N TRP A 87 15.12 1.17 -3.25
CA TRP A 87 15.82 0.89 -4.50
C TRP A 87 17.10 0.06 -4.31
N PRO A 88 17.99 0.34 -3.34
CA PRO A 88 19.19 -0.47 -3.12
C PRO A 88 18.85 -1.94 -2.82
N LEU A 89 17.82 -2.17 -1.98
CA LEU A 89 17.37 -3.52 -1.61
C LEU A 89 16.75 -4.26 -2.80
N LEU A 90 15.86 -3.57 -3.54
CA LEU A 90 15.23 -4.14 -4.74
C LEU A 90 16.26 -4.45 -5.82
N ARG A 91 17.20 -3.54 -6.06
CA ARG A 91 18.26 -3.69 -7.06
C ARG A 91 19.16 -4.87 -6.72
N PHE A 92 19.57 -4.99 -5.46
CA PHE A 92 20.33 -6.15 -4.98
C PHE A 92 19.57 -7.46 -5.24
N GLU A 93 18.31 -7.54 -4.81
CA GLU A 93 17.49 -8.75 -4.99
C GLU A 93 17.36 -9.13 -6.46
N LEU A 94 17.05 -8.17 -7.35
CA LEU A 94 16.90 -8.43 -8.78
C LEU A 94 18.19 -8.90 -9.46
N ILE A 95 19.35 -8.40 -9.02
CA ILE A 95 20.65 -8.77 -9.60
C ILE A 95 21.09 -10.13 -9.09
N GLU A 96 20.99 -10.39 -7.79
CA GLU A 96 21.54 -11.61 -7.19
C GLU A 96 20.61 -12.82 -7.29
N ALA A 97 19.28 -12.61 -7.24
CA ALA A 97 18.33 -13.70 -7.26
C ALA A 97 18.45 -14.55 -8.54
N PRO A 98 18.54 -15.89 -8.41
CA PRO A 98 18.42 -16.79 -9.55
C PRO A 98 17.08 -16.60 -10.26
N ILE A 99 17.08 -16.69 -11.59
CA ILE A 99 15.87 -16.55 -12.41
C ILE A 99 14.74 -17.48 -11.93
N GLY A 100 15.07 -18.74 -11.62
CA GLY A 100 14.09 -19.71 -11.13
C GLY A 100 13.46 -19.36 -9.77
N GLN A 101 14.09 -18.50 -8.96
CA GLN A 101 13.48 -17.96 -7.74
C GLN A 101 12.57 -16.77 -8.06
N LEU A 102 13.02 -15.86 -8.93
CA LEU A 102 12.19 -14.73 -9.39
C LEU A 102 10.88 -15.23 -10.04
N GLN A 103 10.93 -16.32 -10.81
CA GLN A 103 9.75 -16.94 -11.43
C GLN A 103 8.68 -17.42 -10.43
N LYS A 104 9.04 -17.68 -9.17
CA LYS A 104 8.07 -18.07 -8.14
C LYS A 104 7.31 -16.89 -7.53
N ILE A 105 7.81 -15.67 -7.74
CA ILE A 105 7.18 -14.46 -7.24
C ILE A 105 5.82 -14.27 -7.90
N TYR A 106 4.83 -13.89 -7.10
CA TYR A 106 3.47 -13.66 -7.55
C TYR A 106 3.43 -12.64 -8.70
N GLN A 107 2.68 -12.97 -9.75
CA GLN A 107 2.57 -12.18 -10.99
C GLN A 107 3.88 -12.00 -11.78
N MET A 108 4.93 -12.77 -11.49
CA MET A 108 6.10 -12.89 -12.36
C MET A 108 5.75 -13.78 -13.56
N THR A 109 5.26 -13.17 -14.63
CA THR A 109 4.76 -13.90 -15.81
C THR A 109 5.47 -13.44 -17.08
N GLU A 110 5.40 -14.27 -18.13
CA GLU A 110 5.74 -13.86 -19.50
C GLU A 110 7.21 -13.41 -19.68
N GLY A 111 8.13 -13.97 -18.90
CA GLY A 111 9.57 -13.69 -19.00
C GLY A 111 9.99 -12.28 -18.54
N ILE A 112 9.12 -11.57 -17.81
CA ILE A 112 9.44 -10.22 -17.32
C ILE A 112 10.65 -10.21 -16.37
N GLU A 113 10.94 -11.31 -15.68
CA GLU A 113 12.08 -11.48 -14.77
C GLU A 113 13.42 -11.17 -15.44
N TYR A 114 13.62 -11.60 -16.70
CA TYR A 114 14.83 -11.32 -17.46
C TYR A 114 14.98 -9.82 -17.72
N ARG A 115 13.87 -9.15 -18.05
CA ARG A 115 13.86 -7.70 -18.29
C ARG A 115 14.11 -6.91 -17.01
N LEU A 116 13.51 -7.32 -15.89
CA LEU A 116 13.73 -6.70 -14.59
C LEU A 116 15.22 -6.80 -14.21
N LYS A 117 15.82 -7.99 -14.34
CA LYS A 117 17.23 -8.20 -14.00
C LYS A 117 18.16 -7.35 -14.88
N GLN A 118 17.94 -7.35 -16.20
CA GLN A 118 18.74 -6.51 -17.12
C GLN A 118 18.60 -5.01 -16.79
N ALA A 119 17.37 -4.53 -16.58
CA ALA A 119 17.13 -3.14 -16.23
C ALA A 119 17.74 -2.76 -14.88
N ALA A 120 17.78 -3.68 -13.90
CA ALA A 120 18.40 -3.44 -12.60
C ALA A 120 19.92 -3.30 -12.68
N ILE A 121 20.57 -4.02 -13.61
CA ILE A 121 22.01 -3.87 -13.87
C ILE A 121 22.31 -2.47 -14.42
N GLU A 122 21.52 -2.01 -15.40
CA GLU A 122 21.74 -0.74 -16.12
C GLU A 122 21.32 0.50 -15.33
N ALA A 123 20.18 0.45 -14.64
CA ALA A 123 19.60 1.62 -13.97
C ALA A 123 20.38 2.03 -12.72
N LYS A 124 20.56 3.35 -12.55
CA LYS A 124 21.11 3.93 -11.33
C LYS A 124 20.02 4.29 -10.34
N THR A 125 18.83 4.64 -10.84
CA THR A 125 17.70 5.07 -10.02
C THR A 125 16.44 4.26 -10.30
N PHE A 126 15.51 4.20 -9.33
CA PHE A 126 14.23 3.52 -9.52
C PHE A 126 13.38 4.10 -10.67
N PRO A 127 13.30 5.43 -10.89
CA PRO A 127 12.62 5.98 -12.06
C PRO A 127 13.22 5.53 -13.40
N GLU A 128 14.56 5.49 -13.51
CA GLU A 128 15.25 4.96 -14.71
C GLU A 128 14.91 3.48 -14.92
N PHE A 129 15.00 2.68 -13.86
CA PHE A 129 14.63 1.27 -13.88
C PHE A 129 13.20 1.07 -14.39
N LEU A 130 12.23 1.81 -13.85
CA LEU A 130 10.85 1.74 -14.31
C LEU A 130 10.71 2.08 -15.79
N HIS A 131 11.46 3.06 -16.29
CA HIS A 131 11.45 3.44 -17.70
C HIS A 131 12.00 2.31 -18.60
N LEU A 132 13.11 1.67 -18.22
CA LEU A 132 13.69 0.56 -18.97
C LEU A 132 12.78 -0.67 -19.01
N VAL A 133 12.11 -0.97 -17.88
CA VAL A 133 11.20 -2.13 -17.80
C VAL A 133 9.89 -1.88 -18.55
N LYS A 134 9.41 -0.63 -18.61
CA LYS A 134 8.14 -0.26 -19.24
C LYS A 134 8.05 -0.76 -20.68
N THR A 135 6.96 -1.44 -21.01
CA THR A 135 6.58 -1.83 -22.38
C THR A 135 5.11 -1.54 -22.62
N LYS A 136 4.58 -1.72 -23.84
CA LYS A 136 3.12 -1.63 -24.06
C LYS A 136 2.33 -2.64 -23.20
N ARG A 137 2.90 -3.82 -22.93
CA ARG A 137 2.30 -4.88 -22.11
C ARG A 137 2.35 -4.59 -20.60
N TYR A 138 3.43 -3.99 -20.12
CA TYR A 138 3.65 -3.73 -18.70
C TYR A 138 3.43 -2.26 -18.38
N THR A 139 2.42 -1.93 -17.59
CA THR A 139 2.19 -0.57 -17.09
C THR A 139 3.10 -0.26 -15.91
N TYR A 140 3.35 1.02 -15.63
CA TYR A 140 4.13 1.42 -14.45
C TYR A 140 3.54 0.83 -13.16
N THR A 141 2.23 0.87 -12.99
CA THR A 141 1.54 0.32 -11.82
C THR A 141 1.75 -1.19 -11.69
N ARG A 142 1.72 -1.95 -12.79
CA ARG A 142 1.99 -3.40 -12.77
C ARG A 142 3.44 -3.67 -12.33
N ILE A 143 4.40 -2.94 -12.90
CA ILE A 143 5.83 -3.09 -12.56
C ILE A 143 6.06 -2.75 -11.08
N GLN A 144 5.48 -1.65 -10.59
CA GLN A 144 5.61 -1.25 -9.18
C GLN A 144 5.02 -2.30 -8.22
N ARG A 145 3.86 -2.88 -8.53
CA ARG A 145 3.30 -4.00 -7.73
C ARG A 145 4.24 -5.20 -7.71
N LEU A 146 4.78 -5.57 -8.88
CA LEU A 146 5.73 -6.66 -8.99
C LEU A 146 7.01 -6.40 -8.19
N CYS A 147 7.50 -5.15 -8.15
CA CYS A 147 8.63 -4.76 -7.30
C CYS A 147 8.31 -4.95 -5.80
N CYS A 148 7.08 -4.65 -5.36
CA CYS A 148 6.66 -4.95 -4.00
C CYS A 148 6.65 -6.46 -3.73
N TYR A 149 6.15 -7.28 -4.67
CA TYR A 149 6.17 -8.74 -4.52
C TYR A 149 7.59 -9.29 -4.46
N VAL A 150 8.51 -8.74 -5.27
CA VAL A 150 9.94 -9.08 -5.21
C VAL A 150 10.52 -8.74 -3.85
N LEU A 151 10.33 -7.52 -3.34
CA LEU A 151 10.86 -7.11 -2.03
C LEU A 151 10.31 -7.93 -0.85
N LEU A 152 9.04 -8.37 -0.95
CA LEU A 152 8.39 -9.18 0.08
C LEU A 152 8.62 -10.68 -0.08
N HIS A 153 9.32 -11.07 -1.14
CA HIS A 153 9.49 -12.46 -1.58
C HIS A 153 8.13 -13.17 -1.67
N ALA A 154 7.09 -12.45 -2.11
CA ALA A 154 5.71 -12.91 -2.08
C ALA A 154 5.46 -13.90 -3.22
N THR A 155 5.22 -15.16 -2.87
CA THR A 155 4.90 -16.23 -3.82
C THR A 155 3.39 -16.37 -4.04
N ALA A 156 2.99 -17.06 -5.11
CA ALA A 156 1.57 -17.33 -5.37
C ALA A 156 0.89 -18.11 -4.24
N ALA A 157 1.63 -18.96 -3.52
CA ALA A 157 1.11 -19.76 -2.40
C ALA A 157 0.79 -18.92 -1.16
N GLU A 158 1.45 -17.77 -0.98
CA GLU A 158 1.20 -16.85 0.14
C GLU A 158 0.06 -15.86 -0.13
N MET A 159 -0.42 -15.77 -1.38
CA MET A 159 -1.48 -14.85 -1.73
C MET A 159 -2.84 -15.42 -1.32
N LEU A 160 -3.38 -14.86 -0.24
CA LEU A 160 -4.70 -15.23 0.27
C LEU A 160 -5.81 -14.84 -0.71
N LEU A 161 -6.67 -15.80 -1.04
CA LEU A 161 -7.88 -15.55 -1.84
C LEU A 161 -8.98 -14.86 -1.03
N ASN A 162 -9.01 -15.10 0.29
CA ASN A 162 -10.01 -14.55 1.21
C ASN A 162 -9.34 -14.02 2.48
N PRO A 163 -9.82 -12.88 3.04
CA PRO A 163 -9.33 -12.38 4.32
C PRO A 163 -9.45 -13.43 5.43
N GLN A 164 -8.38 -13.62 6.21
CA GLN A 164 -8.33 -14.60 7.31
C GLN A 164 -8.49 -13.97 8.70
N TYR A 165 -8.38 -12.65 8.81
CA TYR A 165 -8.41 -11.91 10.07
C TYR A 165 -8.87 -10.47 9.87
N ILE A 166 -9.20 -9.81 10.99
CA ILE A 166 -9.46 -8.37 11.05
C ILE A 166 -8.35 -7.72 11.86
N ARG A 167 -7.47 -6.94 11.22
CA ARG A 167 -6.40 -6.20 11.91
C ARG A 167 -6.92 -4.87 12.46
N LEU A 168 -6.95 -4.72 13.78
CA LEU A 168 -7.32 -3.46 14.42
C LEU A 168 -6.12 -2.51 14.46
N LEU A 169 -6.12 -1.47 13.62
CA LEU A 169 -5.07 -0.45 13.57
C LEU A 169 -5.31 0.73 14.53
N GLY A 170 -6.58 1.04 14.79
CA GLY A 170 -6.99 2.07 15.73
C GLY A 170 -8.51 2.24 15.76
N CYS A 171 -9.02 2.91 16.80
CA CYS A 171 -10.43 3.24 16.95
C CYS A 171 -10.65 4.46 17.86
N THR A 172 -11.80 5.11 17.73
CA THR A 172 -12.25 6.14 18.68
C THR A 172 -12.89 5.50 19.91
N GLY A 173 -13.16 6.29 20.95
CA GLY A 173 -13.94 5.83 22.11
C GLY A 173 -15.29 5.20 21.72
N LEU A 174 -16.01 5.81 20.77
CA LEU A 174 -17.22 5.24 20.18
C LEU A 174 -16.94 3.93 19.42
N GLY A 175 -15.90 3.91 18.58
CA GLY A 175 -15.49 2.71 17.84
C GLY A 175 -15.15 1.55 18.78
N ARG A 176 -14.48 1.82 19.91
CA ARG A 176 -14.17 0.81 20.94
C ARG A 176 -15.44 0.22 21.57
N ARG A 177 -16.44 1.05 21.89
CA ARG A 177 -17.75 0.57 22.39
C ARG A 177 -18.44 -0.32 21.37
N TYR A 178 -18.47 0.09 20.10
CA TYR A 178 -19.07 -0.69 19.02
C TYR A 178 -18.33 -2.03 18.81
N LEU A 179 -17.00 -2.03 18.74
CA LEU A 179 -16.20 -3.25 18.61
C LEU A 179 -16.44 -4.21 19.77
N ASN A 180 -16.62 -3.71 21.00
CA ASN A 180 -16.96 -4.55 22.14
C ASN A 180 -18.33 -5.24 22.02
N GLN A 181 -19.29 -4.61 21.33
CA GLN A 181 -20.61 -5.20 21.07
C GLN A 181 -20.51 -6.32 20.03
N ILE A 182 -19.76 -6.11 18.94
CA ILE A 182 -19.74 -7.05 17.81
C ILE A 182 -18.65 -8.12 17.89
N LYS A 183 -17.60 -7.95 18.72
CA LYS A 183 -16.41 -8.83 18.68
C LYS A 183 -16.72 -10.32 18.82
N ARG A 184 -17.79 -10.69 19.54
CA ARG A 184 -18.19 -12.09 19.74
C ARG A 184 -18.93 -12.70 18.56
N SER A 185 -19.48 -11.88 17.65
CA SER A 185 -20.19 -12.32 16.45
C SER A 185 -19.36 -12.24 15.18
N LEU A 186 -18.10 -11.80 15.27
CA LEU A 186 -17.19 -11.77 14.13
C LEU A 186 -16.86 -13.19 13.67
N LYS A 187 -16.97 -13.42 12.36
CA LYS A 187 -16.58 -14.69 11.73
C LYS A 187 -15.07 -14.86 11.59
N LEU A 188 -14.33 -13.76 11.66
CA LEU A 188 -12.87 -13.73 11.56
C LEU A 188 -12.26 -13.28 12.89
N PRO A 189 -11.09 -13.83 13.28
CA PRO A 189 -10.38 -13.38 14.47
C PRO A 189 -9.97 -11.91 14.32
N MET A 190 -10.23 -11.12 15.37
CA MET A 190 -9.78 -9.73 15.44
C MET A 190 -8.42 -9.67 16.13
N ILE A 191 -7.40 -9.20 15.40
CA ILE A 191 -6.02 -9.09 15.87
C ILE A 191 -5.75 -7.65 16.28
N SER A 192 -5.59 -7.43 17.59
CA SER A 192 -5.19 -6.14 18.16
C SER A 192 -3.72 -6.10 18.56
N LYS A 193 -3.16 -7.24 18.99
CA LYS A 193 -1.74 -7.38 19.34
C LYS A 193 -1.12 -8.41 18.41
N VAL A 194 0.01 -8.06 17.79
CA VAL A 194 0.83 -8.99 17.03
C VAL A 194 1.84 -9.63 17.97
N ASN A 195 1.96 -10.96 17.87
CA ASN A 195 2.95 -11.78 18.56
C ASN A 195 3.47 -12.87 17.61
N GLN A 196 4.47 -13.63 18.05
CA GLN A 196 5.11 -14.67 17.22
C GLN A 196 4.10 -15.67 16.65
N GLU A 197 3.11 -16.08 17.44
CA GLU A 197 2.06 -17.01 17.00
C GLU A 197 1.22 -16.43 15.87
N THR A 198 0.72 -15.20 16.01
CA THR A 198 -0.08 -14.54 14.97
C THR A 198 0.72 -14.30 13.69
N VAL A 199 2.02 -14.02 13.80
CA VAL A 199 2.91 -13.87 12.62
C VAL A 199 3.05 -15.19 11.88
N ALA A 200 3.24 -16.30 12.60
CA ALA A 200 3.39 -17.62 11.99
C ALA A 200 2.10 -18.13 11.33
N THR A 201 0.93 -17.71 11.80
CA THR A 201 -0.36 -18.32 11.43
C THR A 201 -1.25 -17.45 10.56
N LEU A 202 -1.25 -16.13 10.75
CA LEU A 202 -2.25 -15.24 10.16
C LEU A 202 -1.61 -14.07 9.41
N VAL A 203 -0.69 -13.34 10.05
CA VAL A 203 -0.23 -12.02 9.58
C VAL A 203 1.17 -12.03 8.96
N GLY A 204 1.67 -13.19 8.53
CA GLY A 204 3.08 -13.35 8.11
C GLY A 204 3.52 -12.39 6.99
N LEU A 205 2.71 -12.22 5.94
CA LEU A 205 3.02 -11.29 4.84
C LEU A 205 2.94 -9.82 5.27
N ASP A 206 1.92 -9.46 6.05
CA ASP A 206 1.77 -8.11 6.63
C ASP A 206 2.97 -7.77 7.52
N PHE A 207 3.40 -8.73 8.36
CA PHE A 207 4.56 -8.57 9.23
C PHE A 207 5.86 -8.38 8.43
N LYS A 208 6.07 -9.15 7.35
CA LYS A 208 7.20 -8.94 6.43
C LYS A 208 7.20 -7.53 5.86
N ALA A 209 6.03 -7.01 5.45
CA ALA A 209 5.90 -5.66 4.94
C ALA A 209 6.15 -4.59 6.01
N GLY A 210 5.69 -4.82 7.24
CA GLY A 210 5.99 -3.97 8.40
C GLY A 210 7.49 -3.90 8.69
N MET A 211 8.17 -5.05 8.74
CA MET A 211 9.62 -5.13 8.93
C MET A 211 10.41 -4.42 7.82
N LEU A 212 10.03 -4.64 6.56
CA LEU A 212 10.66 -3.95 5.43
C LEU A 212 10.48 -2.42 5.53
N THR A 213 9.31 -1.96 5.97
CA THR A 213 9.06 -0.54 6.20
C THR A 213 9.91 0.01 7.34
N GLU A 214 9.98 -0.72 8.46
CA GLU A 214 10.80 -0.38 9.62
C GLU A 214 12.29 -0.25 9.26
N MET A 215 12.82 -1.15 8.42
CA MET A 215 14.20 -1.05 7.92
C MET A 215 14.47 0.25 7.15
N THR A 216 13.45 0.87 6.54
CA THR A 216 13.62 2.11 5.78
C THR A 216 13.43 3.39 6.60
N ASN A 217 12.63 3.35 7.66
CA ASN A 217 12.28 4.54 8.43
C ASN A 217 12.70 4.50 9.92
N GLY A 218 13.25 3.37 10.39
CA GLY A 218 13.69 3.15 11.76
C GLY A 218 12.55 3.11 12.79
N ARG A 219 11.28 3.00 12.37
CA ARG A 219 10.12 3.06 13.26
C ARG A 219 9.41 1.73 13.34
N HIS A 220 9.22 1.25 14.57
CA HIS A 220 8.53 0.00 14.84
C HIS A 220 7.10 -0.02 14.27
N GLN A 221 6.75 -1.12 13.60
CA GLN A 221 5.43 -1.28 12.96
C GLN A 221 4.48 -2.24 13.68
N ASP A 222 4.84 -3.51 13.87
CA ASP A 222 3.88 -4.56 14.26
C ASP A 222 3.95 -4.96 15.74
N PHE A 223 5.02 -5.65 16.17
CA PHE A 223 5.10 -6.21 17.53
C PHE A 223 4.97 -5.16 18.64
N TYR A 224 5.48 -3.96 18.37
CA TYR A 224 5.60 -2.90 19.37
C TYR A 224 4.51 -1.83 19.23
N LYS A 225 3.53 -2.04 18.34
CA LYS A 225 2.50 -1.05 18.07
C LYS A 225 1.14 -1.53 18.52
N HIS A 226 0.63 -0.86 19.54
CA HIS A 226 -0.75 -1.03 19.96
C HIS A 226 -1.69 -0.26 19.02
N PRO A 227 -2.96 -0.68 18.89
CA PRO A 227 -3.95 0.08 18.15
C PRO A 227 -4.08 1.49 18.70
N ILE A 228 -4.14 2.48 17.82
CA ILE A 228 -4.28 3.89 18.23
C ILE A 228 -5.70 4.09 18.80
N ILE A 229 -5.80 4.50 20.05
CA ILE A 229 -7.08 4.83 20.69
C ILE A 229 -7.21 6.34 20.77
N LEU A 230 -8.22 6.89 20.10
CA LEU A 230 -8.58 8.30 20.19
C LEU A 230 -9.73 8.47 21.18
N GLU A 231 -9.43 9.02 22.36
CA GLU A 231 -10.43 9.39 23.36
C GLU A 231 -11.08 10.73 22.98
N ASN A 232 -11.86 10.71 21.90
CA ASN A 232 -12.80 11.79 21.59
C ASN A 232 -14.15 11.52 22.28
#